data_AF-A0A6A6K489-F1
#
_entry.id   AF-A0A6A6K489-F1
#
_cell.length_a   1.000
_cell.length_b   1.000
_cell.length_c   1.000
_cell.angle_alpha   90.00
_cell.angle_beta   90.00
_cell.angle_gamma   90.00
#
_symmetry.space_group_name_H-M   'P 1'
#
loop_
_entity.id
_entity.type
_entity.pdbx_description
1 polymer ?
#
loop_
_entity_poly.entity_id
_entity_poly.type
_entity_poly.pdbx_seq_one_letter_code
_entity_poly.pdbx_strand_id
1 'polypeptide(L)'
;MVLQILFLGPSNLLEPNASFAQMSQKLIVSPIVKTLVFSKFPDKVRDWIDRIARDWRFKRIIPAHFAAPINAGRSDFLAAFAVLDELLGERYFTWPSLSLLFTSLMGKAANYFPPDDMKTLSSLDQFLVSLGAVKKTVSGRKRAA
;
A
#
# COMPACT_ATOMS: atom_id res chain seq x y z
N MET A 1 12.30 -2.18 -16.16
CA MET A 1 12.09 -3.63 -16.32
C MET A 1 11.58 -4.36 -15.05
N VAL A 2 11.70 -3.82 -13.82
CA VAL A 2 11.24 -4.55 -12.60
C VAL A 2 9.78 -4.27 -12.18
N LEU A 3 9.10 -3.24 -12.69
CA LEU A 3 7.74 -2.90 -12.24
C LEU A 3 6.65 -3.89 -12.69
N GLN A 4 6.89 -4.74 -13.70
CA GLN A 4 5.92 -5.77 -14.11
C GLN A 4 5.65 -6.80 -13.00
N ILE A 5 6.64 -7.08 -12.15
CA ILE A 5 6.47 -8.04 -11.04
C ILE A 5 5.49 -7.54 -9.98
N LEU A 6 5.23 -6.23 -9.94
CA LEU A 6 4.36 -5.64 -8.94
C LEU A 6 2.89 -6.05 -9.12
N PHE A 7 2.44 -6.25 -10.37
CA PHE A 7 1.03 -6.39 -10.70
C PHE A 7 0.57 -7.82 -11.01
N LEU A 8 1.48 -8.79 -11.14
CA LEU A 8 1.18 -10.14 -11.62
C LEU A 8 0.27 -10.11 -12.87
N GLY A 9 0.70 -9.40 -13.92
CA GLY A 9 -0.07 -9.27 -15.16
C GLY A 9 -0.85 -7.95 -15.24
N PRO A 10 -0.18 -6.83 -15.59
CA PRO A 10 -0.86 -5.58 -15.92
C PRO A 10 -1.78 -5.77 -17.13
N SER A 11 -2.81 -4.91 -17.24
CA SER A 11 -3.84 -4.99 -18.27
C SER A 11 -3.31 -4.75 -19.68
N ASN A 12 -2.18 -4.05 -19.82
CA ASN A 12 -1.49 -3.85 -21.09
C ASN A 12 0.01 -4.22 -20.97
N LEU A 13 0.33 -5.47 -21.30
CA LEU A 13 1.71 -5.97 -21.30
C LEU A 13 2.57 -5.41 -22.45
N LEU A 14 1.93 -5.01 -23.55
CA LEU A 14 2.62 -4.46 -24.73
C LEU A 14 2.97 -2.99 -24.53
N GLU A 15 2.10 -2.22 -23.87
CA GLU A 15 2.28 -0.78 -23.61
C GLU A 15 2.06 -0.44 -22.12
N PRO A 16 2.95 -0.88 -21.22
CA PRO A 16 2.81 -0.68 -19.77
C PRO A 16 3.14 0.76 -19.31
N ASN A 17 3.32 1.69 -20.25
CA ASN A 17 3.85 3.03 -19.99
C ASN A 17 2.94 3.87 -19.09
N ALA A 18 1.62 3.73 -19.24
CA ALA A 18 0.66 4.47 -18.42
C ALA A 18 0.78 4.10 -16.93
N SER A 19 0.78 2.79 -16.63
CA SER A 19 0.94 2.26 -15.27
C SER A 19 2.31 2.62 -14.69
N PHE A 20 3.37 2.51 -15.52
CA PHE A 20 4.72 2.93 -15.12
C PHE A 20 4.76 4.42 -14.75
N ALA A 21 4.22 5.29 -15.60
CA ALA A 21 4.23 6.74 -15.39
C ALA A 21 3.49 7.10 -14.10
N GLN A 22 2.37 6.45 -13.80
CA GLN A 22 1.60 6.69 -12.58
C GLN A 22 2.36 6.34 -11.29
N MET A 23 3.34 5.44 -11.34
CA MET A 23 4.07 4.94 -10.16
C MET A 23 5.52 5.40 -10.06
N SER A 24 6.13 5.75 -11.18
CA SER A 24 7.53 6.13 -11.23
C SER A 24 7.82 7.35 -10.36
N GLN A 25 9.03 7.42 -9.80
CA GLN A 25 9.48 8.50 -8.90
C GLN A 25 8.65 8.68 -7.62
N LYS A 26 7.84 7.68 -7.23
CA LYS A 26 7.07 7.70 -5.98
C LYS A 26 7.58 6.63 -5.02
N LEU A 27 7.60 6.95 -3.73
CA LEU A 27 7.72 5.93 -2.70
C LEU A 27 6.37 5.23 -2.56
N ILE A 28 6.33 3.94 -2.88
CA ILE A 28 5.10 3.15 -2.90
C ILE A 28 5.28 1.88 -2.09
N VAL A 29 4.18 1.41 -1.49
CA VAL A 29 4.07 0.02 -1.07
C VAL A 29 3.72 -0.82 -2.29
N SER A 30 4.49 -1.87 -2.56
CA SER A 30 4.24 -2.76 -3.69
C SER A 30 2.80 -3.34 -3.65
N PRO A 31 2.06 -3.34 -4.77
CA PRO A 31 0.68 -3.83 -4.83
C PRO A 31 0.57 -5.29 -4.41
N ILE A 32 1.52 -6.16 -4.76
CA ILE A 32 1.53 -7.57 -4.32
C ILE A 32 1.59 -7.70 -2.79
N VAL A 33 2.45 -6.91 -2.13
CA VAL A 33 2.62 -6.92 -0.68
C VAL A 33 1.40 -6.31 0.00
N LYS A 34 0.89 -5.19 -0.53
CA LYS A 34 -0.36 -4.56 -0.09
C LYS A 34 -1.50 -5.60 -0.10
N THR A 35 -1.68 -6.30 -1.21
CA THR A 35 -2.87 -7.12 -1.47
C THR A 35 -2.80 -8.49 -0.82
N LEU A 36 -1.66 -9.17 -0.87
CA LEU A 36 -1.55 -10.57 -0.41
C LEU A 36 -1.00 -10.69 1.02
N VAL A 37 -0.31 -9.68 1.53
CA VAL A 37 0.42 -9.77 2.82
C VAL A 37 -0.15 -8.79 3.84
N PHE A 38 -0.03 -7.49 3.60
CA PHE A 38 -0.38 -6.46 4.58
C PHE A 38 -1.89 -6.40 4.87
N SER A 39 -2.71 -6.63 3.85
CA SER A 39 -4.17 -6.75 3.95
C SER A 39 -4.66 -7.82 4.95
N LYS A 40 -3.81 -8.80 5.29
CA LYS A 40 -4.14 -9.93 6.15
C LYS A 40 -3.94 -9.64 7.63
N PHE A 41 -3.11 -8.66 7.94
CA PHE A 41 -2.76 -8.27 9.31
C PHE A 41 -2.59 -6.74 9.45
N PRO A 42 -3.57 -5.93 9.01
CA PRO A 42 -3.38 -4.49 8.86
C PRO A 42 -3.03 -3.80 10.19
N ASP A 43 -3.58 -4.26 11.32
CA ASP A 43 -3.26 -3.73 12.66
C ASP A 43 -1.77 -3.90 12.99
N LYS A 44 -1.21 -5.09 12.73
CA LYS A 44 0.21 -5.38 13.00
C LYS A 44 1.13 -4.58 12.10
N VAL A 45 0.72 -4.33 10.86
CA VAL A 45 1.48 -3.50 9.92
C VAL A 45 1.47 -2.04 10.39
N ARG A 46 0.33 -1.53 10.86
CA ARG A 46 0.22 -0.19 11.45
C ARG A 46 1.15 -0.03 12.65
N ASP A 47 1.13 -0.96 13.58
CA ASP A 47 2.03 -0.94 14.76
C ASP A 47 3.51 -0.95 14.37
N TRP A 48 3.87 -1.64 13.29
CA TRP A 48 5.23 -1.65 12.77
C TRP A 48 5.62 -0.30 12.15
N ILE A 49 4.74 0.31 11.36
CA ILE A 49 4.94 1.64 10.77
C ILE A 49 5.09 2.70 11.85
N ASP A 50 4.18 2.72 12.82
CA ASP A 50 4.17 3.73 13.88
C ASP A 50 5.44 3.63 14.74
N ARG A 51 5.95 2.42 15.00
CA ARG A 51 7.25 2.21 15.66
C ARG A 51 8.41 2.80 14.86
N ILE A 52 8.54 2.48 13.57
CA ILE A 52 9.61 3.03 12.74
C ILE A 52 9.51 4.56 12.69
N ALA A 53 8.32 5.10 12.42
CA ALA A 53 8.11 6.53 12.28
C ALA A 53 8.41 7.30 13.57
N ARG A 54 8.08 6.72 14.73
CA ARG A 54 8.32 7.33 16.04
C ARG A 54 9.77 7.20 16.50
N ASP A 55 10.34 6.01 16.38
CA ASP A 55 11.58 5.68 17.06
C ASP A 55 12.81 6.02 16.21
N TRP A 56 12.68 6.09 14.87
CA TRP A 56 13.82 6.27 13.97
C TRP A 56 13.87 7.67 13.37
N ARG A 57 15.00 8.38 13.55
CA ARG A 57 15.27 9.70 12.96
C ARG A 57 15.96 9.59 11.59
N PHE A 58 15.38 8.81 10.68
CA PHE A 58 15.98 8.57 9.35
C PHE A 58 15.78 9.75 8.40
N LYS A 59 16.70 9.88 7.45
CA LYS A 59 16.66 10.87 6.35
C LYS A 59 16.71 10.22 4.95
N ARG A 60 16.94 8.92 4.91
CA ARG A 60 17.03 8.12 3.69
C ARG A 60 16.45 6.74 3.93
N ILE A 61 15.87 6.16 2.89
CA ILE A 61 15.38 4.78 2.87
C ILE A 61 16.21 3.99 1.86
N ILE A 62 16.68 2.81 2.25
CA ILE A 62 17.40 1.87 1.38
C ILE A 62 16.48 0.66 1.17
N PRO A 63 15.67 0.65 0.11
CA PRO A 63 14.82 -0.51 -0.19
C PRO A 63 15.67 -1.68 -0.70
N ALA A 64 15.20 -2.91 -0.46
CA ALA A 64 15.80 -4.11 -1.05
C ALA A 64 15.56 -4.23 -2.56
N HIS A 65 14.61 -3.47 -3.09
CA HIS A 65 14.20 -3.49 -4.50
C HIS A 65 14.17 -2.06 -5.04
N PHE A 66 14.49 -1.89 -6.33
CA PHE A 66 14.54 -0.60 -7.04
C PHE A 66 15.69 0.34 -6.64
N ALA A 67 15.66 1.56 -7.17
CA ALA A 67 16.70 2.56 -6.98
C ALA A 67 16.82 2.93 -5.50
N ALA A 68 18.07 2.93 -5.02
CA ALA A 68 18.44 3.29 -3.67
C ALA A 68 19.77 4.08 -3.72
N PRO A 69 20.03 4.96 -2.74
CA PRO A 69 19.14 5.36 -1.64
C PRO A 69 18.04 6.33 -2.09
N ILE A 70 16.91 6.33 -1.38
CA ILE A 70 15.81 7.28 -1.57
C ILE A 70 15.93 8.38 -0.51
N ASN A 71 15.96 9.65 -0.92
CA ASN A 71 15.89 10.80 -0.01
C ASN A 71 14.44 10.98 0.46
N ALA A 72 14.07 10.27 1.52
CA ALA A 72 12.74 10.24 2.09
C ALA A 72 12.81 10.18 3.62
N GLY A 73 11.92 10.90 4.28
CA GLY A 73 11.80 10.99 5.73
C GLY A 73 10.52 10.36 6.28
N ARG A 74 10.22 10.67 7.54
CA ARG A 74 9.04 10.17 8.26
C ARG A 74 7.73 10.44 7.52
N SER A 75 7.53 11.64 7.00
CA SER A 75 6.31 12.04 6.30
C SER A 75 6.09 11.23 5.02
N ASP A 76 7.13 11.08 4.20
CA ASP A 76 7.06 10.34 2.94
C ASP A 76 6.76 8.86 3.19
N PHE A 77 7.39 8.29 4.23
CA PHE A 77 7.14 6.92 4.65
C PHE A 77 5.68 6.73 5.09
N LEU A 78 5.14 7.60 5.95
CA LEU A 78 3.73 7.51 6.37
C LEU A 78 2.77 7.68 5.19
N ALA A 79 3.06 8.60 4.27
CA ALA A 79 2.25 8.82 3.07
C ALA A 79 2.22 7.57 2.18
N ALA A 80 3.35 6.89 1.98
CA ALA A 80 3.42 5.66 1.20
C ALA A 80 2.53 4.53 1.76
N PHE A 81 2.27 4.54 3.07
CA PHE A 81 1.45 3.55 3.77
C PHE A 81 0.03 4.02 4.09
N ALA A 82 -0.39 5.22 3.67
CA ALA A 82 -1.73 5.76 3.93
C ALA A 82 -2.87 4.83 3.48
N VAL A 83 -2.58 3.95 2.52
CA VAL A 83 -3.47 2.89 2.05
C VAL A 83 -3.95 1.91 3.13
N LEU A 84 -3.24 1.81 4.26
CA LEU A 84 -3.70 1.00 5.39
C LEU A 84 -4.89 1.61 6.11
N ASP A 85 -5.07 2.93 6.03
CA ASP A 85 -6.21 3.59 6.67
C ASP A 85 -7.53 3.12 6.03
N GLU A 86 -7.54 2.87 4.71
CA GLU A 86 -8.67 2.23 3.99
C GLU A 86 -8.95 0.79 4.50
N LEU A 87 -7.91 0.05 4.88
CA LEU A 87 -8.01 -1.32 5.37
C LEU A 87 -8.48 -1.37 6.84
N LEU A 88 -8.09 -0.40 7.64
CA LEU A 88 -8.37 -0.35 9.08
C LEU A 88 -9.71 0.31 9.42
N GLY A 89 -10.21 1.18 8.54
CA GLY A 89 -11.45 1.93 8.75
C GLY A 89 -11.39 2.87 9.97
N GLU A 90 -12.56 3.29 10.46
CA GLU A 90 -12.72 4.30 11.52
C GLU A 90 -12.04 3.99 12.87
N ARG A 91 -11.55 2.76 13.09
CA ARG A 91 -11.00 2.34 14.39
C ARG A 91 -9.68 3.03 14.79
N TYR A 92 -8.99 3.65 13.86
CA TYR A 92 -7.72 4.36 14.12
C TYR A 92 -7.83 5.89 13.98
N PHE A 93 -9.04 6.44 13.85
CA PHE A 93 -9.28 7.89 13.79
C PHE A 93 -9.11 8.62 15.14
N THR A 94 -8.65 7.96 16.19
CA THR A 94 -8.55 8.55 17.55
C THR A 94 -7.35 9.46 17.76
N TRP A 95 -6.55 9.74 16.72
CA TRP A 95 -5.55 10.81 16.74
C TRP A 95 -6.12 12.04 16.03
N PRO A 96 -5.97 13.27 16.56
CA PRO A 96 -6.24 14.47 15.78
C PRO A 96 -5.18 14.54 14.67
N SER A 97 -5.47 13.89 13.54
CA SER A 97 -4.46 13.64 12.53
C SER A 97 -4.23 14.90 11.71
N LEU A 98 -3.22 15.68 12.10
CA LEU A 98 -2.56 16.63 11.20
C LEU A 98 -2.23 15.96 9.84
N SER A 99 -2.04 14.63 9.82
CA SER A 99 -1.83 13.81 8.62
C SER A 99 -2.98 13.87 7.60
N LEU A 100 -4.26 14.00 8.03
CA LEU A 100 -5.40 14.12 7.10
C LEU A 100 -5.46 15.49 6.42
N LEU A 101 -5.10 16.55 7.13
CA LEU A 101 -4.94 17.90 6.54
C LEU A 101 -3.79 17.94 5.52
N PHE A 102 -2.70 17.21 5.76
CA PHE A 102 -1.58 17.12 4.81
C PHE A 102 -1.87 16.19 3.62
N THR A 103 -2.60 15.09 3.80
CA THR A 103 -3.01 14.21 2.67
C THR A 103 -4.10 14.82 1.79
N SER A 104 -4.91 15.74 2.31
CA SER A 104 -5.85 16.52 1.48
C SER A 104 -5.12 17.54 0.59
N LEU A 105 -3.93 18.00 0.97
CA LEU A 105 -3.13 18.98 0.21
C LEU A 105 -2.11 18.31 -0.74
N MET A 106 -1.49 17.20 -0.32
CA MET A 106 -0.74 16.30 -1.20
C MET A 106 -1.72 15.32 -1.84
N GLY A 107 -2.34 15.77 -2.94
CA GLY A 107 -3.42 15.12 -3.68
C GLY A 107 -3.55 13.61 -3.50
N LYS A 108 -4.77 13.19 -3.10
CA LYS A 108 -5.33 11.85 -3.24
C LYS A 108 -4.25 10.75 -3.20
N ALA A 109 -4.03 10.17 -2.03
CA ALA A 109 -3.50 8.81 -1.90
C ALA A 109 -4.47 7.75 -2.52
N ALA A 110 -5.21 8.13 -3.56
CA ALA A 110 -6.09 7.30 -4.34
C ALA A 110 -5.20 6.38 -5.18
N ASN A 111 -5.26 5.09 -4.84
CA ASN A 111 -4.75 3.95 -5.61
C ASN A 111 -3.85 4.33 -6.79
N TYR A 112 -2.53 4.36 -6.54
CA TYR A 112 -1.49 4.52 -7.57
C TYR A 112 -1.50 3.42 -8.64
N PHE A 113 -2.40 2.46 -8.51
CA PHE A 113 -2.51 1.24 -9.27
C PHE A 113 -3.79 1.30 -10.10
N PRO A 114 -3.69 1.31 -11.44
CA PRO A 114 -4.86 1.18 -12.31
C PRO A 114 -5.71 -0.03 -11.90
N PRO A 115 -7.04 0.10 -11.76
CA PRO A 115 -7.90 -1.00 -11.34
C PRO A 115 -7.78 -2.23 -12.25
N ASP A 116 -7.60 -2.03 -13.55
CA ASP A 116 -7.43 -3.10 -14.51
C ASP A 116 -6.13 -3.89 -14.29
N ASP A 117 -5.04 -3.22 -13.91
CA ASP A 117 -3.78 -3.87 -13.56
C ASP A 117 -3.86 -4.67 -12.26
N MET A 118 -4.83 -4.35 -11.40
CA MET A 118 -5.03 -5.02 -10.11
C MET A 118 -5.90 -6.27 -10.21
N LYS A 119 -6.53 -6.54 -11.38
CA LYS A 119 -7.48 -7.65 -11.54
C LYS A 119 -6.86 -9.00 -11.22
N THR A 120 -5.73 -9.34 -11.84
CA THR A 120 -5.10 -10.66 -11.64
C THR A 120 -4.72 -10.87 -10.18
N LEU A 121 -4.12 -9.85 -9.56
CA LEU A 121 -3.73 -9.89 -8.17
C LEU A 121 -4.92 -10.01 -7.21
N SER A 122 -6.01 -9.30 -7.49
CA SER A 122 -7.25 -9.37 -6.68
C SER A 122 -7.94 -10.72 -6.84
N SER A 123 -7.99 -11.27 -8.05
CA SER A 123 -8.53 -12.61 -8.32
C SER A 123 -7.70 -13.70 -7.65
N LEU A 124 -6.36 -13.57 -7.65
CA LEU A 124 -5.48 -14.47 -6.92
C LEU A 124 -5.76 -14.42 -5.41
N ASP A 125 -5.92 -13.22 -4.83
CA ASP A 125 -6.28 -13.08 -3.43
C ASP A 125 -7.61 -13.79 -3.10
N GLN A 126 -8.64 -13.56 -3.93
CA GLN A 126 -9.95 -14.19 -3.77
C GLN A 126 -9.87 -15.71 -3.84
N PHE A 127 -9.07 -16.24 -4.76
CA PHE A 127 -8.83 -17.68 -4.89
C PHE A 127 -8.10 -18.26 -3.67
N LEU A 128 -7.04 -17.61 -3.20
CA LEU A 128 -6.32 -18.08 -2.01
C LEU A 128 -7.21 -18.04 -0.75
N VAL A 129 -8.13 -17.06 -0.66
CA VAL A 129 -9.13 -16.99 0.41
C VAL A 129 -10.17 -18.10 0.27
N SER A 130 -10.64 -18.41 -0.94
CA SER A 130 -11.66 -19.46 -1.14
C SER A 130 -11.12 -20.86 -0.81
N LEU A 131 -9.83 -21.09 -1.01
CA LEU A 131 -9.13 -22.31 -0.59
C LEU A 131 -8.86 -22.38 0.92
N GLY A 132 -9.07 -21.29 1.67
CA GLY A 132 -8.69 -21.19 3.08
C GLY A 132 -7.17 -21.13 3.32
N ALA A 133 -6.38 -20.95 2.27
CA ALA A 133 -4.92 -20.86 2.35
C ALA A 133 -4.46 -19.55 3.03
N VAL A 134 -5.24 -18.47 2.87
CA VAL A 134 -5.00 -17.18 3.53
C VAL A 134 -6.27 -16.63 4.17
N LYS A 135 -6.11 -15.77 5.18
CA LYS A 135 -7.23 -15.07 5.81
C LYS A 135 -7.93 -14.17 4.79
N LYS A 136 -9.25 -13.99 4.97
CA LYS A 136 -9.98 -12.95 4.24
C LYS A 136 -9.34 -11.60 4.54
N THR A 137 -9.11 -10.81 3.50
CA THR A 137 -8.68 -9.42 3.63
C THR A 137 -9.63 -8.71 4.58
N VAL A 138 -9.07 -8.02 5.57
CA VAL A 138 -9.86 -7.29 6.58
C VAL A 138 -10.37 -5.99 5.96
N SER A 139 -11.07 -6.05 4.83
CA SER A 139 -11.92 -4.96 4.40
C SER A 139 -13.07 -4.93 5.41
N GLY A 140 -13.05 -3.94 6.30
CA GLY A 140 -14.04 -3.64 7.34
C GLY A 140 -15.00 -4.79 7.64
N ARG A 141 -14.76 -5.53 8.74
CA ARG A 141 -15.80 -6.39 9.34
C ARG A 141 -17.12 -5.62 9.30
N LYS A 142 -18.06 -6.02 8.43
CA LYS A 142 -19.46 -5.67 8.66
C LYS A 142 -19.76 -6.16 10.06
N ARG A 143 -20.08 -5.22 10.95
CA ARG A 143 -20.57 -5.55 12.28
C ARG A 143 -21.75 -6.49 12.08
N ALA A 144 -21.67 -7.71 12.58
CA ALA A 144 -22.88 -8.40 12.97
C ALA A 144 -23.55 -7.46 13.98
N ALA A 145 -24.78 -7.06 13.66
CA ALA A 145 -25.60 -6.21 14.51
C ALA A 145 -25.86 -6.92 15.85
#